data_AF-A0A7V0J669-F1
#
_entry.id   AF-A0A7V0J669-F1
#
_cell.length_a   1.000
_cell.length_b   1.000
_cell.length_c   1.000
_cell.angle_alpha   90.00
_cell.angle_beta   90.00
_cell.angle_gamma   90.00
#
_symmetry.space_group_name_H-M   'P 1'
#
loop_
_entity.id
_entity.type
_entity.pdbx_description
1 polymer ?
#
loop_
_entity_poly.entity_id
_entity_poly.type
_entity_poly.pdbx_seq_one_letter_code
_entity_poly.pdbx_strand_id
1 'polypeptide(L)'
;MATRRIGSVHHVLLGDLAVRQARSGFDPLPADLLRGRSLGVVCEQHRECADTLGRRLRRRDRRDRRRRGHPRSAAPSSQRDRIVTESADVDTIVIGGGMAGLPFALRAARRGSTVLIEGDLLGGTCLNRGCIPTKTMIHSAKVAHVARRAGEFGIDVGSVSVDLGRIVDRKDAIVEAVRNGSYRAAERATNLTLVENWARFVGPHAVEAGGAVYRAARIVINTGARPTVPDLPGIGEVPILDSTSALDLREVPEHLIVMGGGYVGCEFAQMYRRFGSQVTVVHRRSCLLPAEDPEASEVIERVFAREGIELLLGEEPTAVRAANGRIDLSVGGRDVEASHLLLAVGRTPNTSRLGLEIPGVAVDERGFIVASERFETSAAGIHAIGDVIGPPLFTHSARDDAALLARHLFKGEDITTSTRLVPHAVFTDPEVATFGMTAGEAETRYGESVVGVENFRGVARAKAIGETDGFVKIVTRPDRVIVGATIVGPDAGNLIHELVVAAYAELTVDRVRNAIHIHPTLAEAVNAAAGGVHRPTTA
;
A
#
# COMPACT_ATOMS: atom_id res chain seq x y z
N MET A 1 50.77 -25.18 -40.78
CA MET A 1 49.62 -25.84 -41.44
C MET A 1 48.35 -25.11 -41.03
N ALA A 2 47.57 -24.63 -42.02
CA ALA A 2 46.20 -24.06 -41.97
C ALA A 2 45.97 -22.89 -40.97
N THR A 3 45.88 -21.59 -41.29
CA THR A 3 45.21 -20.78 -42.35
C THR A 3 43.68 -20.86 -42.45
N ARG A 4 43.07 -19.64 -42.40
CA ARG A 4 41.73 -19.16 -42.83
C ARG A 4 40.85 -18.71 -41.63
N ARG A 5 40.11 -17.59 -41.68
CA ARG A 5 39.85 -16.57 -42.72
C ARG A 5 39.25 -15.30 -42.08
N ILE A 6 39.43 -14.19 -42.80
CA ILE A 6 38.93 -12.83 -42.58
C ILE A 6 37.51 -12.66 -43.15
N GLY A 7 36.73 -11.73 -42.61
CA GLY A 7 35.61 -11.04 -43.26
C GLY A 7 35.01 -9.98 -42.32
N SER A 8 35.33 -8.68 -42.42
CA SER A 8 34.84 -7.65 -43.37
C SER A 8 33.37 -7.23 -43.14
N VAL A 9 33.16 -6.02 -42.61
CA VAL A 9 31.95 -5.22 -42.86
C VAL A 9 32.37 -3.77 -43.13
N HIS A 10 31.77 -3.23 -44.19
CA HIS A 10 32.10 -2.02 -44.92
C HIS A 10 31.79 -0.69 -44.21
N HIS A 11 32.67 0.28 -44.45
CA HIS A 11 32.38 1.71 -44.48
C HIS A 11 31.65 2.07 -45.79
N VAL A 12 30.54 2.81 -45.74
CA VAL A 12 30.09 3.71 -46.84
C VAL A 12 29.42 4.98 -46.27
N LEU A 13 30.10 6.09 -46.53
CA LEU A 13 29.70 7.48 -46.80
C LEU A 13 28.58 8.23 -46.04
N LEU A 14 29.06 9.32 -45.43
CA LEU A 14 28.44 10.64 -45.25
C LEU A 14 27.82 11.21 -46.54
N GLY A 15 26.68 11.88 -46.39
CA GLY A 15 26.12 12.81 -47.36
C GLY A 15 25.51 14.02 -46.65
N ASP A 16 26.15 15.17 -46.84
CA ASP A 16 25.68 16.51 -46.49
C ASP A 16 24.33 16.84 -47.13
N LEU A 17 23.46 17.58 -46.42
CA LEU A 17 22.53 18.52 -47.08
C LEU A 17 22.00 19.59 -46.10
N ALA A 18 22.65 20.74 -46.20
CA ALA A 18 22.08 22.09 -46.34
C ALA A 18 21.02 22.59 -45.33
N VAL A 19 21.50 23.54 -44.53
CA VAL A 19 20.76 24.68 -43.96
C VAL A 19 20.00 25.43 -45.06
N ARG A 20 18.67 25.58 -44.89
CA ARG A 20 17.90 26.68 -45.52
C ARG A 20 16.90 27.27 -44.53
N GLN A 21 17.01 28.58 -44.37
CA GLN A 21 16.06 29.48 -43.72
C GLN A 21 14.67 29.36 -44.34
N ALA A 22 13.64 29.40 -43.50
CA ALA A 22 12.31 29.87 -43.88
C ALA A 22 11.74 30.74 -42.75
N ARG A 23 11.60 32.03 -43.05
CA ARG A 23 10.79 33.00 -42.31
C ARG A 23 9.31 32.83 -42.69
N SER A 24 8.46 33.35 -41.81
CA SER A 24 7.08 33.84 -42.03
C SER A 24 5.91 32.90 -41.73
N GLY A 25 4.91 33.45 -41.03
CA GLY A 25 3.51 33.06 -41.18
C GLY A 25 2.82 32.46 -39.96
N PHE A 26 2.58 33.28 -38.93
CA PHE A 26 1.43 33.06 -38.04
C PHE A 26 0.18 33.53 -38.80
N ASP A 27 -0.87 32.71 -38.87
CA ASP A 27 -2.25 33.20 -38.98
C ASP A 27 -3.26 32.19 -38.40
N PRO A 28 -4.34 32.66 -37.74
CA PRO A 28 -5.21 31.87 -36.87
C PRO A 28 -6.46 31.30 -37.58
N LEU A 29 -7.08 30.33 -36.91
CA LEU A 29 -8.35 29.67 -37.26
C LEU A 29 -9.53 30.66 -37.36
N PRO A 30 -10.50 30.45 -38.27
CA PRO A 30 -11.63 31.35 -38.45
C PRO A 30 -12.70 31.20 -37.36
N ALA A 31 -13.16 32.36 -36.88
CA ALA A 31 -14.33 32.53 -36.05
C ALA A 31 -15.57 32.72 -36.93
N ASP A 32 -16.61 31.92 -36.69
CA ASP A 32 -17.99 32.23 -37.11
C ASP A 32 -18.97 31.38 -36.30
N LEU A 33 -19.59 31.97 -35.27
CA LEU A 33 -20.97 31.77 -34.81
C LEU A 33 -21.18 32.42 -33.43
N LEU A 34 -21.23 33.76 -33.42
CA LEU A 34 -21.85 34.53 -32.35
C LEU A 34 -22.80 35.58 -32.96
N ARG A 35 -24.09 35.22 -33.00
CA ARG A 35 -25.23 36.14 -32.82
C ARG A 35 -26.09 35.43 -31.78
N GLY A 36 -26.28 35.90 -30.56
CA GLY A 36 -26.53 37.27 -30.12
C GLY A 36 -27.97 37.33 -29.64
N ARG A 37 -28.18 37.37 -28.32
CA ARG A 37 -29.26 38.11 -27.63
C ARG A 37 -29.08 38.02 -26.12
N SER A 38 -28.81 39.18 -25.54
CA SER A 38 -28.88 39.52 -24.12
C SER A 38 -30.34 39.79 -23.72
N LEU A 39 -30.69 39.54 -22.44
CA LEU A 39 -31.35 40.46 -21.48
C LEU A 39 -32.09 39.74 -20.34
N GLY A 40 -31.90 40.26 -19.12
CA GLY A 40 -32.87 40.28 -17.98
C GLY A 40 -32.97 38.99 -17.15
N VAL A 41 -32.53 38.89 -15.88
CA VAL A 41 -32.95 39.57 -14.63
C VAL A 41 -34.35 39.14 -14.12
N VAL A 42 -34.32 38.26 -13.11
CA VAL A 42 -35.08 38.23 -11.82
C VAL A 42 -36.54 37.71 -11.74
N CYS A 43 -36.69 36.84 -10.72
CA CYS A 43 -37.82 36.52 -9.82
C CYS A 43 -38.92 35.49 -10.17
N GLU A 44 -39.02 34.53 -9.25
CA GLU A 44 -40.21 33.98 -8.58
C GLU A 44 -41.48 33.75 -9.42
N GLN A 45 -41.89 32.47 -9.54
CA GLN A 45 -43.07 31.94 -8.83
C GLN A 45 -43.45 30.48 -9.23
N HIS A 46 -43.97 29.77 -8.22
CA HIS A 46 -44.78 28.53 -8.24
C HIS A 46 -44.08 27.19 -8.57
N ARG A 47 -43.83 26.31 -7.57
CA ARG A 47 -44.76 25.39 -6.89
C ARG A 47 -45.57 24.53 -7.86
N GLU A 48 -45.16 23.27 -8.02
CA GLU A 48 -45.97 22.03 -8.10
C GLU A 48 -45.23 20.96 -8.91
N CYS A 49 -44.52 20.06 -8.22
CA CYS A 49 -44.23 18.70 -8.68
C CYS A 49 -43.57 17.92 -7.55
N ALA A 50 -44.30 17.78 -6.45
CA ALA A 50 -43.93 16.93 -5.32
C ALA A 50 -45.15 16.09 -4.93
N ASP A 51 -45.58 15.19 -5.82
CA ASP A 51 -46.61 14.20 -5.46
C ASP A 51 -46.78 13.07 -6.49
N THR A 52 -45.74 12.29 -6.80
CA THR A 52 -45.97 11.00 -7.49
C THR A 52 -44.88 9.93 -7.40
N LEU A 53 -44.09 9.82 -6.33
CA LEU A 53 -43.20 8.64 -6.14
C LEU A 53 -43.03 8.17 -4.69
N GLY A 54 -43.97 8.54 -3.82
CA GLY A 54 -43.98 8.19 -2.39
C GLY A 54 -45.00 7.12 -1.97
N ARG A 55 -45.49 6.27 -2.89
CA ARG A 55 -46.49 5.24 -2.58
C ARG A 55 -46.25 3.94 -3.35
N ARG A 56 -45.21 3.17 -3.00
CA ARG A 56 -45.14 1.74 -3.34
C ARG A 56 -44.24 0.85 -2.50
N LEU A 57 -43.70 1.32 -1.38
CA LEU A 57 -42.89 0.48 -0.48
C LEU A 57 -43.19 0.88 0.97
N ARG A 58 -44.24 0.29 1.55
CA ARG A 58 -44.53 0.17 3.01
C ARG A 58 -45.93 -0.43 3.22
N ARG A 59 -46.13 -1.69 2.82
CA ARG A 59 -47.21 -2.56 3.30
C ARG A 59 -46.82 -4.03 3.10
N ARG A 60 -46.12 -4.60 4.07
CA ARG A 60 -46.18 -6.01 4.46
C ARG A 60 -45.30 -6.20 5.69
N ASP A 61 -45.84 -5.72 6.81
CA ASP A 61 -45.44 -6.18 8.13
C ASP A 61 -46.62 -6.99 8.69
N ARG A 62 -46.28 -8.05 9.43
CA ARG A 62 -47.15 -8.78 10.39
C ARG A 62 -48.53 -9.25 9.91
N ARG A 63 -48.61 -10.52 9.54
CA ARG A 63 -49.71 -11.46 9.85
C ARG A 63 -49.36 -12.83 9.26
N ASP A 64 -48.76 -13.72 10.05
CA ASP A 64 -49.44 -14.97 10.41
C ASP A 64 -48.62 -15.76 11.44
N ARG A 65 -49.17 -15.86 12.65
CA ARG A 65 -48.76 -16.83 13.67
C ARG A 65 -50.05 -17.55 14.08
N ARG A 66 -50.01 -18.88 13.98
CA ARG A 66 -50.88 -19.90 14.58
C ARG A 66 -52.07 -20.38 13.73
N ARG A 67 -51.95 -21.62 13.22
CA ARG A 67 -52.91 -22.72 13.45
C ARG A 67 -52.21 -24.07 13.32
N ARG A 68 -52.63 -25.00 14.18
CA ARG A 68 -52.03 -26.30 14.53
C ARG A 68 -52.51 -27.42 13.60
N GLY A 69 -51.71 -28.50 13.49
CA GLY A 69 -52.17 -29.83 13.07
C GLY A 69 -51.03 -30.82 12.84
N HIS A 70 -50.76 -31.70 13.82
CA HIS A 70 -49.95 -32.92 13.63
C HIS A 70 -50.80 -34.02 12.99
N PRO A 71 -50.18 -34.90 12.20
CA PRO A 71 -50.26 -36.33 12.49
C PRO A 71 -48.88 -37.01 12.52
N ARG A 72 -48.80 -38.08 13.31
CA ARG A 72 -47.62 -38.93 13.54
C ARG A 72 -47.42 -40.00 12.45
N SER A 73 -46.17 -40.45 12.35
CA SER A 73 -45.60 -41.61 11.61
C SER A 73 -45.30 -41.35 10.12
N ALA A 74 -44.18 -41.79 9.54
CA ALA A 74 -43.23 -42.84 9.90
C ALA A 74 -41.76 -42.41 9.64
N ALA A 75 -40.83 -43.06 10.32
CA ALA A 75 -39.39 -42.84 10.19
C ALA A 75 -38.85 -43.32 8.83
N PRO A 76 -38.00 -42.55 8.13
CA PRO A 76 -37.10 -43.11 7.14
C PRO A 76 -35.79 -43.52 7.80
N SER A 77 -35.40 -44.75 7.47
CA SER A 77 -34.13 -45.40 7.76
C SER A 77 -32.91 -44.49 7.57
N SER A 78 -31.93 -44.65 8.47
CA SER A 78 -30.60 -44.08 8.42
C SER A 78 -29.86 -44.44 7.13
N GLN A 79 -30.03 -43.63 6.10
CA GLN A 79 -29.06 -43.50 5.01
C GLN A 79 -28.12 -42.38 5.43
N ARG A 80 -26.87 -42.74 5.73
CA ARG A 80 -25.80 -41.75 5.82
C ARG A 80 -25.72 -41.10 4.44
N ASP A 81 -26.24 -39.88 4.32
CA ASP A 81 -25.93 -39.02 3.19
C ASP A 81 -24.42 -38.88 3.15
N ARG A 82 -23.80 -39.63 2.24
CA ARG A 82 -22.46 -39.32 1.78
C ARG A 82 -22.60 -37.95 1.13
N ILE A 83 -22.16 -36.90 1.81
CA ILE A 83 -21.86 -35.63 1.16
C ILE A 83 -20.85 -36.01 0.07
N VAL A 84 -21.30 -36.05 -1.18
CA VAL A 84 -20.42 -36.22 -2.32
C VAL A 84 -19.69 -34.90 -2.42
N THR A 85 -18.50 -34.84 -1.81
CA THR A 85 -17.58 -33.72 -1.99
C THR A 85 -17.22 -33.68 -3.46
N GLU A 86 -17.68 -32.64 -4.17
CA GLU A 86 -17.36 -32.44 -5.57
C GLU A 86 -15.84 -32.27 -5.71
N SER A 87 -15.20 -33.06 -6.58
CA SER A 87 -13.76 -33.02 -6.78
C SER A 87 -13.41 -32.60 -8.20
N ALA A 88 -12.55 -31.61 -8.36
CA ALA A 88 -12.13 -31.10 -9.66
C ALA A 88 -10.61 -31.04 -9.79
N ASP A 89 -10.07 -31.63 -10.85
CA ASP A 89 -8.67 -31.47 -11.25
C ASP A 89 -8.52 -30.22 -12.10
N VAL A 90 -7.56 -29.35 -11.76
CA VAL A 90 -7.27 -28.10 -12.47
C VAL A 90 -5.77 -27.88 -12.62
N ASP A 91 -5.37 -26.99 -13.53
CA ASP A 91 -3.96 -26.75 -13.82
C ASP A 91 -3.27 -25.92 -12.73
N THR A 92 -3.99 -25.01 -12.07
CA THR A 92 -3.44 -24.13 -11.04
C THR A 92 -4.46 -23.75 -9.97
N ILE A 93 -4.06 -23.83 -8.70
CA ILE A 93 -4.81 -23.26 -7.58
C ILE A 93 -4.07 -22.04 -7.06
N VAL A 94 -4.80 -20.94 -6.81
CA VAL A 94 -4.28 -19.74 -6.16
C VAL A 94 -5.09 -19.50 -4.89
N ILE A 95 -4.41 -19.42 -3.75
CA ILE A 95 -5.03 -19.20 -2.43
C ILE A 95 -4.77 -17.76 -2.00
N GLY A 96 -5.82 -16.94 -1.98
CA GLY A 96 -5.77 -15.50 -1.70
C GLY A 96 -5.86 -14.67 -2.98
N GLY A 97 -6.87 -13.82 -3.06
CA GLY A 97 -7.19 -12.91 -4.16
C GLY A 97 -6.72 -11.48 -3.92
N GLY A 98 -5.62 -11.32 -3.17
CA GLY A 98 -4.97 -10.04 -2.92
C GLY A 98 -4.35 -9.41 -4.17
N MET A 99 -3.59 -8.33 -3.97
CA MET A 99 -2.98 -7.54 -5.04
C MET A 99 -1.96 -8.31 -5.89
N ALA A 100 -1.50 -9.48 -5.43
CA ALA A 100 -0.61 -10.39 -6.16
C ALA A 100 -1.37 -11.62 -6.69
N GLY A 101 -2.21 -12.23 -5.86
CA GLY A 101 -2.95 -13.45 -6.17
C GLY A 101 -3.91 -13.30 -7.35
N LEU A 102 -4.77 -12.29 -7.37
CA LEU A 102 -5.69 -12.09 -8.51
C LEU A 102 -4.93 -11.84 -9.83
N PRO A 103 -3.95 -10.92 -9.90
CA PRO A 103 -3.15 -10.75 -11.12
C PRO A 103 -2.38 -12.01 -11.55
N PHE A 104 -1.93 -12.84 -10.62
CA PHE A 104 -1.31 -14.13 -10.94
C PHE A 104 -2.35 -15.10 -11.53
N ALA A 105 -3.49 -15.27 -10.87
CA ALA A 105 -4.59 -16.12 -11.32
C ALA A 105 -5.08 -15.76 -12.72
N LEU A 106 -5.23 -14.47 -13.02
CA LEU A 106 -5.60 -13.98 -14.36
C LEU A 106 -4.56 -14.34 -15.44
N ARG A 107 -3.26 -14.40 -15.09
CA ARG A 107 -2.20 -14.83 -16.00
C ARG A 107 -2.20 -16.35 -16.16
N ALA A 108 -2.40 -17.09 -15.08
CA ALA A 108 -2.51 -18.55 -15.09
C ALA A 108 -3.70 -19.04 -15.91
N ALA A 109 -4.86 -18.38 -15.81
CA ALA A 109 -6.09 -18.71 -16.53
C ALA A 109 -5.93 -18.65 -18.08
N ARG A 110 -4.98 -17.84 -18.57
CA ARG A 110 -4.62 -17.79 -20.00
C ARG A 110 -3.83 -19.01 -20.47
N ARG A 111 -3.36 -19.86 -19.55
CA ARG A 111 -2.55 -21.05 -19.82
C ARG A 111 -3.24 -22.36 -19.44
N GLY A 112 -4.32 -22.31 -18.66
CA GLY A 112 -5.08 -23.49 -18.24
C GLY A 112 -6.18 -23.16 -17.24
N SER A 113 -6.93 -24.19 -16.87
CA SER A 113 -7.95 -24.14 -15.82
C SER A 113 -7.33 -23.67 -14.49
N THR A 114 -7.87 -22.60 -13.93
CA THR A 114 -7.37 -21.98 -12.70
C THR A 114 -8.50 -21.80 -11.70
N VAL A 115 -8.25 -22.17 -10.44
CA VAL A 115 -9.15 -21.87 -9.33
C VAL A 115 -8.49 -20.83 -8.44
N LEU A 116 -9.14 -19.69 -8.27
CA LEU A 116 -8.77 -18.67 -7.29
C LEU A 116 -9.69 -18.79 -6.08
N ILE A 117 -9.12 -19.00 -4.89
CA ILE A 117 -9.86 -19.12 -3.65
C ILE A 117 -9.62 -17.87 -2.80
N GLU A 118 -10.67 -17.13 -2.47
CA GLU A 118 -10.62 -15.93 -1.63
C GLU A 118 -11.56 -16.09 -0.44
N GLY A 119 -11.03 -15.95 0.79
CA GLY A 119 -11.79 -16.18 2.02
C GLY A 119 -12.57 -14.97 2.53
N ASP A 120 -12.30 -13.79 1.98
CA ASP A 120 -12.96 -12.53 2.31
C ASP A 120 -13.27 -11.73 1.02
N LEU A 121 -12.97 -10.43 0.98
CA LEU A 121 -13.18 -9.59 -0.19
C LEU A 121 -12.00 -9.64 -1.16
N LEU A 122 -12.32 -9.83 -2.45
CA LEU A 122 -11.34 -9.76 -3.53
C LEU A 122 -10.57 -8.43 -3.54
N GLY A 123 -9.27 -8.49 -3.86
CA GLY A 123 -8.34 -7.38 -3.72
C GLY A 123 -7.54 -7.40 -2.41
N GLY A 124 -7.97 -8.19 -1.43
CA GLY A 124 -7.25 -8.41 -0.17
C GLY A 124 -7.07 -7.13 0.66
N THR A 125 -6.04 -7.11 1.49
CA THR A 125 -5.81 -6.04 2.48
C THR A 125 -5.63 -4.66 1.85
N CYS A 126 -4.70 -4.50 0.90
CA CYS A 126 -4.32 -3.16 0.41
C CYS A 126 -5.49 -2.40 -0.23
N LEU A 127 -6.35 -3.10 -0.98
CA LEU A 127 -7.52 -2.51 -1.62
C LEU A 127 -8.61 -2.20 -0.59
N ASN A 128 -8.95 -3.17 0.28
CA ASN A 128 -10.15 -3.08 1.10
C ASN A 128 -9.94 -2.37 2.45
N ARG A 129 -8.74 -2.47 3.05
CA ARG A 129 -8.47 -2.08 4.45
C ARG A 129 -7.00 -1.72 4.70
N GLY A 130 -6.34 -1.21 3.67
CA GLY A 130 -4.92 -0.86 3.71
C GLY A 130 -4.65 0.38 2.87
N CYS A 131 -3.76 0.27 1.89
CA CYS A 131 -3.25 1.41 1.15
C CYS A 131 -4.33 2.35 0.60
N ILE A 132 -5.31 1.84 -0.17
CA ILE A 132 -6.32 2.68 -0.84
C ILE A 132 -7.17 3.48 0.17
N PRO A 133 -7.81 2.85 1.17
CA PRO A 133 -8.59 3.58 2.15
C PRO A 133 -7.74 4.48 3.04
N THR A 134 -6.56 4.03 3.49
CA THR A 134 -5.67 4.83 4.31
C THR A 134 -5.20 6.08 3.57
N LYS A 135 -4.73 5.97 2.32
CA LYS A 135 -4.24 7.15 1.56
C LYS A 135 -5.37 8.12 1.21
N THR A 136 -6.57 7.59 1.02
CA THR A 136 -7.79 8.38 0.88
C THR A 136 -8.07 9.23 2.12
N MET A 137 -8.00 8.63 3.31
CA MET A 137 -8.26 9.34 4.57
C MET A 137 -7.11 10.29 4.94
N ILE A 138 -5.85 9.89 4.76
CA ILE A 138 -4.68 10.76 4.95
C ILE A 138 -4.80 12.02 4.08
N HIS A 139 -5.21 11.88 2.82
CA HIS A 139 -5.40 13.04 1.96
C HIS A 139 -6.51 13.97 2.50
N SER A 140 -7.61 13.41 3.02
CA SER A 140 -8.66 14.21 3.67
C SER A 140 -8.14 14.93 4.92
N ALA A 141 -7.28 14.27 5.71
CA ALA A 141 -6.63 14.86 6.87
C ALA A 141 -5.66 15.98 6.47
N LYS A 142 -4.91 15.81 5.37
CA LYS A 142 -4.06 16.85 4.79
C LYS A 142 -4.87 18.07 4.34
N VAL A 143 -6.02 17.88 3.71
CA VAL A 143 -6.92 19.00 3.35
C VAL A 143 -7.39 19.76 4.59
N ALA A 144 -7.80 19.06 5.65
CA ALA A 144 -8.20 19.71 6.91
C ALA A 144 -7.03 20.50 7.55
N HIS A 145 -5.81 19.94 7.50
CA HIS A 145 -4.61 20.61 7.99
C HIS A 145 -4.27 21.87 7.18
N VAL A 146 -4.28 21.79 5.84
CA VAL A 146 -4.06 22.96 4.97
C VAL A 146 -5.12 24.03 5.19
N ALA A 147 -6.39 23.65 5.36
CA ALA A 147 -7.46 24.60 5.66
C ALA A 147 -7.19 25.34 6.98
N ARG A 148 -6.75 24.64 8.04
CA ARG A 148 -6.38 25.30 9.31
C ARG A 148 -5.16 26.22 9.18
N ARG A 149 -4.28 25.93 8.22
CA ARG A 149 -3.09 26.74 7.90
C ARG A 149 -3.35 27.81 6.83
N ALA A 150 -4.60 28.00 6.39
CA ALA A 150 -4.93 28.94 5.30
C ALA A 150 -4.42 30.37 5.56
N GLY A 151 -4.36 30.79 6.84
CA GLY A 151 -3.82 32.09 7.23
C GLY A 151 -2.33 32.29 6.89
N GLU A 152 -1.53 31.21 6.84
CA GLU A 152 -0.13 31.25 6.36
C GLU A 152 -0.04 31.70 4.89
N PHE A 153 -1.13 31.50 4.13
CA PHE A 153 -1.26 31.86 2.72
C PHE A 153 -2.12 33.10 2.50
N GLY A 154 -2.44 33.85 3.56
CA GLY A 154 -3.24 35.06 3.49
C GLY A 154 -4.74 34.83 3.22
N ILE A 155 -5.26 33.64 3.54
CA ILE A 155 -6.67 33.29 3.36
C ILE A 155 -7.32 33.07 4.74
N ASP A 156 -8.42 33.76 5.00
CA ASP A 156 -9.25 33.54 6.18
C ASP A 156 -10.40 32.56 5.86
N VAL A 157 -10.51 31.48 6.65
CA VAL A 157 -11.52 30.42 6.47
C VAL A 157 -12.35 30.16 7.73
N GLY A 158 -12.17 30.95 8.79
CA GLY A 158 -12.84 30.70 10.08
C GLY A 158 -12.48 29.35 10.70
N SER A 159 -13.41 28.77 11.48
CA SER A 159 -13.19 27.48 12.16
C SER A 159 -13.34 26.28 11.21
N VAL A 160 -12.36 25.39 11.18
CA VAL A 160 -12.38 24.15 10.37
C VAL A 160 -12.85 22.96 11.21
N SER A 161 -14.01 22.40 10.86
CA SER A 161 -14.57 21.17 11.46
C SER A 161 -14.47 19.98 10.50
N VAL A 162 -14.26 18.78 11.04
CA VAL A 162 -14.18 17.53 10.28
C VAL A 162 -15.40 16.66 10.54
N ASP A 163 -16.05 16.19 9.47
CA ASP A 163 -17.10 15.16 9.51
C ASP A 163 -16.47 13.82 9.11
N LEU A 164 -16.07 13.02 10.11
CA LEU A 164 -15.41 11.73 9.86
C LEU A 164 -16.35 10.74 9.16
N GLY A 165 -17.64 10.77 9.45
CA GLY A 165 -18.65 9.95 8.77
C GLY A 165 -18.65 10.18 7.25
N ARG A 166 -18.64 11.44 6.79
CA ARG A 166 -18.55 11.75 5.34
C ARG A 166 -17.22 11.34 4.73
N ILE A 167 -16.12 11.42 5.48
CA ILE A 167 -14.81 10.96 5.02
C ILE A 167 -14.81 9.44 4.82
N VAL A 168 -15.40 8.69 5.76
CA VAL A 168 -15.59 7.24 5.66
C VAL A 168 -16.47 6.88 4.46
N ASP A 169 -17.59 7.58 4.24
CA ASP A 169 -18.45 7.33 3.08
C ASP A 169 -17.72 7.57 1.75
N ARG A 170 -16.90 8.62 1.67
CA ARG A 170 -16.05 8.90 0.50
C ARG A 170 -15.00 7.78 0.29
N LYS A 171 -14.35 7.34 1.36
CA LYS A 171 -13.41 6.20 1.34
C LYS A 171 -14.10 4.96 0.78
N ASP A 172 -15.26 4.60 1.33
CA ASP A 172 -15.96 3.37 0.98
C ASP A 172 -16.44 3.37 -0.47
N ALA A 173 -16.93 4.50 -0.98
CA ALA A 173 -17.28 4.64 -2.39
C ALA A 173 -16.07 4.37 -3.33
N ILE A 174 -14.89 4.85 -2.97
CA ILE A 174 -13.66 4.60 -3.74
C ILE A 174 -13.26 3.12 -3.65
N VAL A 175 -13.23 2.56 -2.44
CA VAL A 175 -12.88 1.15 -2.22
C VAL A 175 -13.83 0.23 -2.99
N GLU A 176 -15.13 0.48 -2.92
CA GLU A 176 -16.15 -0.27 -3.65
C GLU A 176 -15.95 -0.20 -5.17
N ALA A 177 -15.71 1.00 -5.72
CA ALA A 177 -15.47 1.16 -7.15
C ALA A 177 -14.26 0.35 -7.64
N VAL A 178 -13.15 0.37 -6.88
CA VAL A 178 -11.94 -0.39 -7.22
C VAL A 178 -12.17 -1.90 -7.03
N ARG A 179 -12.81 -2.32 -5.93
CA ARG A 179 -13.14 -3.73 -5.65
C ARG A 179 -14.01 -4.32 -6.75
N ASN A 180 -15.05 -3.61 -7.16
CA ASN A 180 -15.93 -4.05 -8.25
C ASN A 180 -15.17 -4.23 -9.57
N GLY A 181 -14.07 -3.48 -9.78
CA GLY A 181 -13.14 -3.71 -10.88
C GLY A 181 -12.45 -5.07 -10.81
N SER A 182 -11.99 -5.48 -9.63
CA SER A 182 -11.39 -6.80 -9.39
C SER A 182 -12.36 -7.95 -9.67
N TYR A 183 -13.61 -7.83 -9.19
CA TYR A 183 -14.66 -8.81 -9.46
C TYR A 183 -14.97 -8.95 -10.94
N ARG A 184 -15.18 -7.83 -11.64
CA ARG A 184 -15.38 -7.84 -13.10
C ARG A 184 -14.21 -8.45 -13.85
N ALA A 185 -12.98 -8.25 -13.38
CA ALA A 185 -11.80 -8.85 -13.99
C ALA A 185 -11.80 -10.38 -13.82
N ALA A 186 -12.17 -10.88 -12.65
CA ALA A 186 -12.30 -12.31 -12.39
C ALA A 186 -13.43 -12.94 -13.21
N GLU A 187 -14.63 -12.33 -13.22
CA GLU A 187 -15.80 -12.80 -13.96
C GLU A 187 -15.57 -12.90 -15.48
N ARG A 188 -14.78 -11.97 -16.04
CA ARG A 188 -14.49 -11.94 -17.49
C ARG A 188 -13.39 -12.90 -17.90
N ALA A 189 -12.63 -13.46 -16.97
CA ALA A 189 -11.51 -14.32 -17.28
C ALA A 189 -12.00 -15.72 -17.66
N THR A 190 -11.77 -16.11 -18.91
CA THR A 190 -11.98 -17.49 -19.35
C THR A 190 -11.06 -18.42 -18.58
N ASN A 191 -11.56 -19.60 -18.20
CA ASN A 191 -10.85 -20.64 -17.42
C ASN A 191 -10.47 -20.25 -15.99
N LEU A 192 -11.04 -19.18 -15.44
CA LEU A 192 -10.88 -18.84 -14.02
C LEU A 192 -12.18 -19.13 -13.27
N THR A 193 -12.09 -19.97 -12.25
CA THR A 193 -13.16 -20.16 -11.25
C THR A 193 -12.80 -19.40 -9.98
N LEU A 194 -13.62 -18.43 -9.59
CA LEU A 194 -13.51 -17.77 -8.29
C LEU A 194 -14.34 -18.54 -7.25
N VAL A 195 -13.70 -18.95 -6.15
CA VAL A 195 -14.34 -19.59 -5.01
C VAL A 195 -14.22 -18.65 -3.81
N GLU A 196 -15.34 -18.06 -3.42
CA GLU A 196 -15.42 -17.18 -2.25
C GLU A 196 -15.59 -18.02 -0.97
N ASN A 197 -14.50 -18.61 -0.50
CA ASN A 197 -14.48 -19.41 0.72
C ASN A 197 -13.07 -19.51 1.31
N TRP A 198 -12.97 -20.02 2.53
CA TRP A 198 -11.69 -20.33 3.15
C TRP A 198 -11.10 -21.60 2.54
N ALA A 199 -9.81 -21.55 2.25
CA ALA A 199 -9.05 -22.70 1.76
C ALA A 199 -8.40 -23.47 2.92
N ARG A 200 -8.35 -24.80 2.78
CA ARG A 200 -7.54 -25.67 3.63
C ARG A 200 -6.95 -26.81 2.82
N PHE A 201 -5.67 -27.13 3.01
CA PHE A 201 -5.06 -28.32 2.43
C PHE A 201 -5.71 -29.58 3.04
N VAL A 202 -6.05 -30.52 2.17
CA VAL A 202 -6.58 -31.86 2.52
C VAL A 202 -5.75 -32.99 1.90
N GLY A 203 -4.69 -32.64 1.19
CA GLY A 203 -3.66 -33.53 0.68
C GLY A 203 -2.50 -32.71 0.10
N PRO A 204 -1.41 -33.37 -0.35
CA PRO A 204 -0.20 -32.67 -0.81
C PRO A 204 -0.44 -31.68 -1.95
N HIS A 205 -1.40 -32.00 -2.82
CA HIS A 205 -1.80 -31.18 -3.97
C HIS A 205 -3.32 -31.02 -4.03
N ALA A 206 -3.99 -31.02 -2.87
CA ALA A 206 -5.44 -30.96 -2.77
C ALA A 206 -5.88 -29.93 -1.74
N VAL A 207 -6.79 -29.04 -2.14
CA VAL A 207 -7.31 -27.93 -1.33
C VAL A 207 -8.84 -28.00 -1.29
N GLU A 208 -9.40 -28.01 -0.09
CA GLU A 208 -10.83 -27.89 0.14
C GLU A 208 -11.23 -26.43 0.25
N ALA A 209 -12.29 -26.04 -0.47
CA ALA A 209 -12.95 -24.74 -0.33
C ALA A 209 -14.38 -24.80 -0.87
N GLY A 210 -15.33 -24.19 -0.17
CA GLY A 210 -16.72 -24.08 -0.64
C GLY A 210 -17.45 -25.43 -0.78
N GLY A 211 -17.05 -26.46 -0.03
CA GLY A 211 -17.64 -27.80 -0.09
C GLY A 211 -17.10 -28.68 -1.23
N ALA A 212 -16.11 -28.22 -1.99
CA ALA A 212 -15.44 -28.96 -3.05
C ALA A 212 -13.94 -29.13 -2.74
N VAL A 213 -13.33 -30.16 -3.34
CA VAL A 213 -11.88 -30.41 -3.29
C VAL A 213 -11.27 -30.19 -4.66
N TYR A 214 -10.35 -29.24 -4.74
CA TYR A 214 -9.61 -28.91 -5.95
C TYR A 214 -8.23 -29.57 -5.90
N ARG A 215 -7.78 -30.15 -7.00
CA ARG A 215 -6.45 -30.75 -7.12
C ARG A 215 -5.66 -30.08 -8.23
N ALA A 216 -4.41 -29.73 -7.95
CA ALA A 216 -3.53 -29.14 -8.95
C ALA A 216 -2.06 -29.46 -8.67
N ALA A 217 -1.30 -29.73 -9.72
CA ALA A 217 0.15 -29.87 -9.63
C ALA A 217 0.83 -28.55 -9.21
N ARG A 218 0.20 -27.40 -9.53
CA ARG A 218 0.68 -26.07 -9.16
C ARG A 218 -0.26 -25.39 -8.18
N ILE A 219 0.27 -24.97 -7.04
CA ILE A 219 -0.46 -24.20 -6.02
C ILE A 219 0.35 -22.96 -5.67
N VAL A 220 -0.31 -21.80 -5.62
CA VAL A 220 0.31 -20.52 -5.22
C VAL A 220 -0.40 -19.95 -4.00
N ILE A 221 0.32 -19.75 -2.91
CA ILE A 221 -0.18 -19.22 -1.65
C ILE A 221 0.11 -17.71 -1.59
N ASN A 222 -0.95 -16.90 -1.49
CA ASN A 222 -0.91 -15.44 -1.32
C ASN A 222 -1.93 -14.99 -0.26
N THR A 223 -1.94 -15.65 0.90
CA THR A 223 -2.91 -15.34 1.99
C THR A 223 -2.60 -14.06 2.75
N GLY A 224 -1.45 -13.44 2.50
CA GLY A 224 -1.05 -12.17 3.09
C GLY A 224 -0.84 -12.23 4.61
N ALA A 225 -1.02 -11.10 5.27
CA ALA A 225 -0.88 -10.94 6.72
C ALA A 225 -2.02 -10.09 7.32
N ARG A 226 -2.22 -10.19 8.63
CA ARG A 226 -3.20 -9.42 9.43
C ARG A 226 -2.51 -8.63 10.56
N PRO A 227 -3.14 -7.59 11.13
CA PRO A 227 -2.61 -6.90 12.30
C PRO A 227 -2.32 -7.85 13.46
N THR A 228 -1.21 -7.62 14.16
CA THR A 228 -0.83 -8.40 15.34
C THR A 228 -1.50 -7.82 16.59
N VAL A 229 -2.09 -8.70 17.41
CA VAL A 229 -2.47 -8.38 18.79
C VAL A 229 -1.33 -8.85 19.69
N PRO A 230 -0.68 -7.96 20.48
CA PRO A 230 0.41 -8.34 21.36
C PRO A 230 -0.10 -9.15 22.56
N ASP A 231 0.79 -9.94 23.16
CA ASP A 231 0.53 -10.54 24.47
C ASP A 231 0.77 -9.48 25.55
N LEU A 232 -0.29 -8.73 25.88
CA LEU A 232 -0.27 -7.65 26.87
C LEU A 232 -1.40 -7.89 27.89
N PRO A 233 -1.12 -7.91 29.20
CA PRO A 233 -2.14 -8.09 30.23
C PRO A 233 -3.32 -7.12 30.05
N GLY A 234 -4.54 -7.66 30.03
CA GLY A 234 -5.80 -6.92 29.90
C GLY A 234 -6.19 -6.50 28.47
N ILE A 235 -5.38 -6.80 27.44
CA ILE A 235 -5.67 -6.38 26.05
C ILE A 235 -6.99 -6.91 25.49
N GLY A 236 -7.42 -8.09 25.95
CA GLY A 236 -8.69 -8.71 25.57
C GLY A 236 -9.90 -8.21 26.36
N GLU A 237 -9.70 -7.34 27.35
CA GLU A 237 -10.74 -6.82 28.25
C GLU A 237 -11.16 -5.39 27.89
N VAL A 238 -10.45 -4.74 26.96
CA VAL A 238 -10.74 -3.38 26.49
C VAL A 238 -11.08 -3.38 24.99
N PRO A 239 -11.88 -2.42 24.51
CA PRO A 239 -12.05 -2.21 23.07
C PRO A 239 -10.72 -1.81 22.43
N ILE A 240 -10.27 -2.59 21.44
CA ILE A 240 -9.08 -2.29 20.66
C ILE A 240 -9.46 -1.93 19.22
N LEU A 241 -8.69 -1.02 18.64
CA LEU A 241 -8.65 -0.78 17.21
C LEU A 241 -7.40 -1.42 16.63
N ASP A 242 -7.52 -1.87 15.40
CA ASP A 242 -6.43 -2.20 14.51
C ASP A 242 -6.46 -1.27 13.29
N SER A 243 -5.53 -1.43 12.35
CA SER A 243 -5.50 -0.62 11.13
C SER A 243 -6.76 -0.76 10.26
N THR A 244 -7.57 -1.80 10.46
CA THR A 244 -8.82 -2.03 9.71
C THR A 244 -9.97 -1.26 10.35
N SER A 245 -10.26 -1.57 11.62
CA SER A 245 -11.33 -0.96 12.39
C SER A 245 -11.15 0.54 12.59
N ALA A 246 -9.90 1.02 12.67
CA ALA A 246 -9.61 2.45 12.70
C ALA A 246 -9.93 3.17 11.37
N LEU A 247 -10.19 2.48 10.26
CA LEU A 247 -10.64 3.12 9.02
C LEU A 247 -12.17 3.27 8.97
N ASP A 248 -12.89 2.65 9.90
CA ASP A 248 -14.36 2.57 9.89
C ASP A 248 -14.99 3.38 11.03
N LEU A 249 -14.18 4.00 11.88
CA LEU A 249 -14.65 4.96 12.88
C LEU A 249 -15.39 6.12 12.20
N ARG A 250 -16.61 6.41 12.67
CA ARG A 250 -17.45 7.49 12.12
C ARG A 250 -17.41 8.76 12.97
N GLU A 251 -16.82 8.68 14.16
CA GLU A 251 -16.61 9.81 15.07
C GLU A 251 -15.13 9.95 15.38
N VAL A 252 -14.65 11.19 15.45
CA VAL A 252 -13.24 11.48 15.77
C VAL A 252 -13.00 11.11 17.25
N PRO A 253 -12.06 10.21 17.57
CA PRO A 253 -11.70 9.93 18.95
C PRO A 253 -11.31 11.21 19.70
N GLU A 254 -11.78 11.35 20.94
CA GLU A 254 -11.34 12.46 21.81
C GLU A 254 -9.83 12.38 22.04
N HIS A 255 -9.37 11.19 22.45
CA HIS A 255 -7.95 10.86 22.63
C HIS A 255 -7.67 9.46 22.13
N LEU A 256 -6.74 9.34 21.19
CA LEU A 256 -6.28 8.09 20.58
C LEU A 256 -4.85 7.77 21.04
N ILE A 257 -4.68 6.62 21.70
CA ILE A 257 -3.34 6.04 21.89
C ILE A 257 -3.01 5.21 20.65
N VAL A 258 -1.84 5.43 20.08
CA VAL A 258 -1.29 4.61 19.00
C VAL A 258 -0.11 3.80 19.54
N MET A 259 -0.29 2.50 19.71
CA MET A 259 0.75 1.58 20.16
C MET A 259 1.55 1.07 18.96
N GLY A 260 2.75 1.61 18.79
CA GLY A 260 3.68 1.30 17.70
C GLY A 260 4.05 2.52 16.86
N GLY A 261 5.33 2.89 16.85
CA GLY A 261 5.91 3.98 16.07
C GLY A 261 6.42 3.57 14.68
N GLY A 262 5.91 2.47 14.11
CA GLY A 262 6.20 2.08 12.73
C GLY A 262 5.41 2.90 11.70
N TYR A 263 5.54 2.57 10.41
CA TYR A 263 4.88 3.31 9.32
C TYR A 263 3.36 3.40 9.47
N VAL A 264 2.68 2.30 9.83
CA VAL A 264 1.22 2.31 10.08
C VAL A 264 0.87 3.24 11.23
N GLY A 265 1.58 3.14 12.34
CA GLY A 265 1.30 3.95 13.52
C GLY A 265 1.50 5.44 13.26
N CYS A 266 2.58 5.82 12.59
CA CYS A 266 2.86 7.22 12.26
C CYS A 266 1.81 7.80 11.32
N GLU A 267 1.42 7.06 10.28
CA GLU A 267 0.36 7.48 9.35
C GLU A 267 -0.98 7.72 10.06
N PHE A 268 -1.40 6.77 10.91
CA PHE A 268 -2.66 6.90 11.64
C PHE A 268 -2.59 7.99 12.72
N ALA A 269 -1.47 8.14 13.41
CA ALA A 269 -1.27 9.17 14.42
C ALA A 269 -1.46 10.58 13.84
N GLN A 270 -0.79 10.89 12.73
CA GLN A 270 -0.92 12.20 12.10
C GLN A 270 -2.29 12.39 11.45
N MET A 271 -2.85 11.34 10.83
CA MET A 271 -4.19 11.37 10.25
C MET A 271 -5.25 11.75 11.30
N TYR A 272 -5.28 11.07 12.44
CA TYR A 272 -6.25 11.32 13.50
C TYR A 272 -5.99 12.64 14.22
N ARG A 273 -4.72 13.02 14.42
CA ARG A 273 -4.38 14.34 14.95
C ARG A 273 -4.96 15.45 14.07
N ARG A 274 -4.81 15.33 12.75
CA ARG A 274 -5.32 16.29 11.79
C ARG A 274 -6.85 16.22 11.61
N PHE A 275 -7.50 15.12 11.95
CA PHE A 275 -8.96 15.11 12.09
C PHE A 275 -9.45 15.85 13.33
N GLY A 276 -8.68 15.82 14.42
CA GLY A 276 -8.95 16.61 15.62
C GLY A 276 -8.71 15.89 16.94
N SER A 277 -8.25 14.63 16.91
CA SER A 277 -7.96 13.87 18.13
C SER A 277 -6.77 14.45 18.88
N GLN A 278 -6.80 14.35 20.22
CA GLN A 278 -5.55 14.24 20.98
C GLN A 278 -4.91 12.89 20.63
N VAL A 279 -3.60 12.86 20.42
CA VAL A 279 -2.89 11.64 20.03
C VAL A 279 -1.64 11.46 20.88
N THR A 280 -1.47 10.27 21.45
CA THR A 280 -0.25 9.83 22.12
C THR A 280 0.28 8.60 21.41
N VAL A 281 1.51 8.66 20.90
CA VAL A 281 2.20 7.51 20.30
C VAL A 281 3.07 6.86 21.37
N VAL A 282 2.87 5.56 21.59
CA VAL A 282 3.68 4.76 22.50
C VAL A 282 4.52 3.80 21.69
N HIS A 283 5.85 3.86 21.86
CA HIS A 283 6.75 3.00 21.15
C HIS A 283 7.94 2.56 21.99
N ARG A 284 8.18 1.25 22.03
CA ARG A 284 9.29 0.65 22.77
C ARG A 284 10.68 1.03 22.29
N ARG A 285 10.83 1.48 21.04
CA ARG A 285 12.13 1.96 20.54
C ARG A 285 12.27 3.45 20.77
N SER A 286 13.51 3.91 20.83
CA SER A 286 13.87 5.30 21.12
C SER A 286 13.52 6.30 20.01
N CYS A 287 13.09 5.84 18.84
CA CYS A 287 12.71 6.70 17.72
C CYS A 287 11.49 6.16 16.95
N LEU A 288 10.77 7.06 16.29
CA LEU A 288 9.77 6.72 15.28
C LEU A 288 10.44 6.19 14.01
N LEU A 289 9.70 5.41 13.21
CA LEU A 289 10.18 4.85 11.94
C LEU A 289 11.58 4.22 12.03
N PRO A 290 11.82 3.30 12.97
CA PRO A 290 13.16 2.81 13.31
C PRO A 290 13.81 1.91 12.24
N ALA A 291 13.15 1.74 11.08
CA ALA A 291 13.66 1.05 9.91
C ALA A 291 14.13 2.03 8.82
N GLU A 292 13.87 3.32 8.99
CA GLU A 292 14.32 4.38 8.09
C GLU A 292 15.65 4.97 8.59
N ASP A 293 16.23 5.88 7.81
CA ASP A 293 17.38 6.66 8.24
C ASP A 293 17.07 7.46 9.53
N PRO A 294 18.02 7.54 10.49
CA PRO A 294 17.82 8.30 11.73
C PRO A 294 17.43 9.77 11.49
N GLU A 295 18.00 10.43 10.46
CA GLU A 295 17.65 11.81 10.15
C GLU A 295 16.19 11.94 9.67
N ALA A 296 15.61 10.88 9.09
CA ALA A 296 14.19 10.86 8.72
C ALA A 296 13.30 10.77 9.96
N SER A 297 13.65 9.91 10.92
CA SER A 297 12.96 9.81 12.21
C SER A 297 12.93 11.16 12.93
N GLU A 298 14.07 11.86 13.00
CA GLU A 298 14.18 13.17 13.65
C GLU A 298 13.28 14.24 12.99
N VAL A 299 13.16 14.23 11.66
CA VAL A 299 12.26 15.13 10.95
C VAL A 299 10.80 14.84 11.33
N ILE A 300 10.39 13.58 11.31
CA ILE A 300 9.01 13.18 11.63
C ILE A 300 8.67 13.47 13.09
N GLU A 301 9.55 13.16 14.03
CA GLU A 301 9.36 13.45 15.46
C GLU A 301 9.19 14.95 15.72
N ARG A 302 10.02 15.79 15.10
CA ARG A 302 9.90 17.25 15.21
C ARG A 302 8.58 17.76 14.65
N VAL A 303 8.13 17.22 13.52
CA VAL A 303 6.85 17.59 12.90
C VAL A 303 5.68 17.15 13.79
N PHE A 304 5.73 15.94 14.34
CA PHE A 304 4.71 15.39 15.23
C PHE A 304 4.60 16.21 16.51
N ALA A 305 5.72 16.55 17.14
CA ALA A 305 5.76 17.40 18.31
C ALA A 305 5.17 18.80 18.02
N ARG A 306 5.51 19.40 16.87
CA ARG A 306 4.95 20.70 16.44
C ARG A 306 3.45 20.64 16.17
N GLU A 307 2.94 19.51 15.69
CA GLU A 307 1.50 19.27 15.54
C GLU A 307 0.80 18.95 16.87
N GLY A 308 1.55 18.72 17.97
CA GLY A 308 1.02 18.40 19.29
C GLY A 308 0.65 16.94 19.50
N ILE A 309 1.34 16.03 18.81
CA ILE A 309 1.30 14.59 19.08
C ILE A 309 2.29 14.30 20.20
N GLU A 310 1.82 13.69 21.29
CA GLU A 310 2.69 13.26 22.39
C GLU A 310 3.44 11.98 22.01
N LEU A 311 4.74 11.92 22.27
CA LEU A 311 5.59 10.79 21.95
C LEU A 311 6.16 10.18 23.24
N LEU A 312 5.82 8.93 23.53
CA LEU A 312 6.39 8.12 24.59
C LEU A 312 7.28 7.05 23.95
N LEU A 313 8.54 7.43 23.70
CA LEU A 313 9.54 6.62 22.99
C LEU A 313 10.49 5.95 23.99
N GLY A 314 10.97 4.76 23.66
CA GLY A 314 11.82 3.95 24.53
C GLY A 314 11.06 3.31 25.70
N GLU A 315 9.73 3.35 25.68
CA GLU A 315 8.87 2.93 26.78
C GLU A 315 8.04 1.70 26.35
N GLU A 316 8.09 0.63 27.15
CA GLU A 316 7.34 -0.60 26.90
C GLU A 316 5.99 -0.55 27.64
N PRO A 317 4.85 -0.76 26.95
CA PRO A 317 3.57 -0.96 27.61
C PRO A 317 3.57 -2.24 28.46
N THR A 318 3.06 -2.18 29.69
CA THR A 318 3.09 -3.30 30.64
C THR A 318 1.72 -3.90 30.93
N ALA A 319 0.66 -3.10 30.84
CA ALA A 319 -0.72 -3.55 31.02
C ALA A 319 -1.69 -2.55 30.39
N VAL A 320 -2.91 -3.01 30.11
CA VAL A 320 -4.03 -2.15 29.74
C VAL A 320 -5.27 -2.53 30.54
N ARG A 321 -6.06 -1.54 30.96
CA ARG A 321 -7.27 -1.78 31.75
C ARG A 321 -8.39 -0.82 31.37
N ALA A 322 -9.64 -1.25 31.54
CA ALA A 322 -10.78 -0.36 31.47
C ALA A 322 -10.89 0.44 32.77
N ALA A 323 -11.01 1.76 32.67
CA ALA A 323 -11.18 2.65 33.81
C ALA A 323 -12.20 3.74 33.48
N ASN A 324 -13.30 3.83 34.24
CA ASN A 324 -14.31 4.89 34.11
C ASN A 324 -14.89 5.07 32.69
N GLY A 325 -14.99 3.99 31.90
CA GLY A 325 -15.44 4.05 30.50
C GLY A 325 -14.37 4.50 29.50
N ARG A 326 -13.12 4.64 29.94
CA ARG A 326 -11.92 4.92 29.15
C ARG A 326 -10.92 3.76 29.24
N ILE A 327 -9.84 3.88 28.48
CA ILE A 327 -8.74 2.92 28.41
C ILE A 327 -7.53 3.53 29.11
N ASP A 328 -7.00 2.84 30.12
CA ASP A 328 -5.74 3.18 30.78
C ASP A 328 -4.65 2.24 30.27
N LEU A 329 -3.63 2.79 29.59
CA LEU A 329 -2.43 2.07 29.20
C LEU A 329 -1.28 2.37 30.17
N SER A 330 -0.80 1.36 30.89
CA SER A 330 0.36 1.47 31.77
C SER A 330 1.65 1.40 30.94
N VAL A 331 2.49 2.43 31.04
CA VAL A 331 3.73 2.59 30.29
C VAL A 331 4.73 3.44 31.08
N GLY A 332 5.99 3.02 31.20
CA GLY A 332 7.01 3.82 31.88
C GLY A 332 6.70 4.20 33.34
N GLY A 333 5.94 3.36 34.05
CA GLY A 333 5.52 3.64 35.43
C GLY A 333 4.41 4.69 35.59
N ARG A 334 3.79 5.13 34.49
CA ARG A 334 2.60 6.00 34.47
C ARG A 334 1.46 5.34 33.70
N ASP A 335 0.24 5.81 33.95
CA ASP A 335 -0.94 5.44 33.16
C ASP A 335 -1.26 6.56 32.16
N VAL A 336 -1.58 6.17 30.92
CA VAL A 336 -2.10 7.06 29.88
C VAL A 336 -3.56 6.72 29.66
N GLU A 337 -4.44 7.60 30.10
CA GLU A 337 -5.90 7.47 29.94
C GLU A 337 -6.33 8.02 28.58
N ALA A 338 -7.11 7.27 27.80
CA ALA A 338 -7.61 7.68 26.49
C ALA A 338 -8.96 7.07 26.13
N SER A 339 -9.61 7.63 25.11
CA SER A 339 -10.90 7.12 24.61
C SER A 339 -10.76 5.86 23.74
N HIS A 340 -9.65 5.73 23.02
CA HIS A 340 -9.42 4.65 22.05
C HIS A 340 -7.95 4.21 22.07
N LEU A 341 -7.72 2.93 21.79
CA LEU A 341 -6.40 2.33 21.65
C LEU A 341 -6.28 1.68 20.28
N LEU A 342 -5.34 2.16 19.45
CA LEU A 342 -4.97 1.57 18.17
C LEU A 342 -3.69 0.75 18.29
N LEU A 343 -3.76 -0.52 17.90
CA LEU A 343 -2.62 -1.42 17.80
C LEU A 343 -1.98 -1.33 16.41
N ALA A 344 -0.72 -0.90 16.38
CA ALA A 344 0.13 -0.80 15.20
C ALA A 344 1.50 -1.47 15.43
N VAL A 345 1.51 -2.60 16.16
CA VAL A 345 2.73 -3.26 16.64
C VAL A 345 3.36 -4.26 15.66
N GLY A 346 2.68 -4.56 14.55
CA GLY A 346 3.19 -5.48 13.54
C GLY A 346 2.10 -6.19 12.75
N ARG A 347 2.53 -7.18 11.97
CA ARG A 347 1.64 -8.04 11.18
C ARG A 347 2.02 -9.51 11.36
N THR A 348 1.00 -10.36 11.44
CA THR A 348 1.12 -11.82 11.54
C THR A 348 0.65 -12.46 10.23
N PRO A 349 1.40 -13.39 9.63
CA PRO A 349 1.01 -14.04 8.38
C PRO A 349 -0.25 -14.91 8.55
N ASN A 350 -1.02 -15.06 7.47
CA ASN A 350 -2.26 -15.82 7.45
C ASN A 350 -2.01 -17.28 7.04
N THR A 351 -1.29 -18.03 7.88
CA THR A 351 -0.90 -19.42 7.64
C THR A 351 -1.67 -20.44 8.49
N SER A 352 -2.17 -20.02 9.66
CA SER A 352 -2.72 -20.94 10.68
C SER A 352 -3.96 -21.74 10.27
N ARG A 353 -4.71 -21.29 9.26
CA ARG A 353 -5.94 -21.98 8.79
C ARG A 353 -5.70 -22.94 7.64
N LEU A 354 -4.51 -22.91 7.04
CA LEU A 354 -4.25 -23.60 5.78
C LEU A 354 -3.97 -25.10 5.95
N GLY A 355 -3.50 -25.55 7.12
CA GLY A 355 -3.06 -26.94 7.29
C GLY A 355 -1.78 -27.25 6.52
N LEU A 356 -0.77 -26.36 6.62
CA LEU A 356 0.48 -26.42 5.85
C LEU A 356 1.33 -27.68 6.12
N GLU A 357 1.11 -28.34 7.25
CA GLU A 357 1.72 -29.61 7.60
C GLU A 357 1.35 -30.75 6.65
N ILE A 358 0.16 -30.70 6.05
CA ILE A 358 -0.35 -31.74 5.14
C ILE A 358 0.46 -31.82 3.84
N PRO A 359 0.74 -30.70 3.14
CA PRO A 359 1.65 -30.70 2.01
C PRO A 359 3.13 -30.64 2.39
N GLY A 360 3.47 -30.44 3.67
CA GLY A 360 4.87 -30.30 4.11
C GLY A 360 5.48 -28.94 3.79
N VAL A 361 4.69 -27.86 3.86
CA VAL A 361 5.17 -26.48 3.67
C VAL A 361 5.72 -25.94 5.00
N ALA A 362 7.01 -25.60 5.02
CA ALA A 362 7.70 -25.09 6.19
C ALA A 362 7.35 -23.62 6.47
N VAL A 363 7.30 -23.29 7.76
CA VAL A 363 7.17 -21.91 8.26
C VAL A 363 8.31 -21.58 9.21
N ASP A 364 8.69 -20.31 9.28
CA ASP A 364 9.65 -19.81 10.26
C ASP A 364 9.03 -19.68 11.66
N GLU A 365 9.85 -19.29 12.65
CA GLU A 365 9.41 -19.09 14.05
C GLU A 365 8.32 -18.02 14.21
N ARG A 366 8.19 -17.12 13.22
CA ARG A 366 7.20 -16.04 13.19
C ARG A 366 5.94 -16.43 12.40
N GLY A 367 5.92 -17.65 11.85
CA GLY A 367 4.82 -18.24 11.10
C GLY A 367 4.76 -17.88 9.61
N PHE A 368 5.79 -17.23 9.05
CA PHE A 368 5.89 -16.93 7.62
C PHE A 368 6.30 -18.18 6.84
N ILE A 369 5.80 -18.34 5.62
CA ILE A 369 6.21 -19.45 4.76
C ILE A 369 7.65 -19.25 4.31
N VAL A 370 8.49 -20.25 4.51
CA VAL A 370 9.87 -20.25 4.00
C VAL A 370 9.82 -20.54 2.51
N ALA A 371 10.19 -19.56 1.70
CA ALA A 371 10.25 -19.67 0.25
C ALA A 371 11.63 -19.24 -0.28
N SER A 372 12.08 -19.87 -1.37
CA SER A 372 13.30 -19.48 -2.08
C SER A 372 13.13 -18.13 -2.79
N GLU A 373 14.21 -17.57 -3.33
CA GLU A 373 14.15 -16.37 -4.20
C GLU A 373 13.37 -16.60 -5.52
N ARG A 374 13.02 -17.85 -5.83
CA ARG A 374 12.14 -18.27 -6.93
C ARG A 374 10.72 -18.56 -6.46
N PHE A 375 10.42 -18.23 -5.20
CA PHE A 375 9.12 -18.42 -4.55
C PHE A 375 8.74 -19.89 -4.33
N GLU A 376 9.69 -20.82 -4.40
CA GLU A 376 9.45 -22.24 -4.15
C GLU A 376 9.42 -22.51 -2.65
N THR A 377 8.42 -23.27 -2.19
CA THR A 377 8.35 -23.73 -0.80
C THR A 377 9.09 -25.06 -0.62
N SER A 378 9.11 -25.61 0.60
CA SER A 378 9.61 -26.97 0.86
C SER A 378 8.77 -28.08 0.21
N ALA A 379 7.55 -27.78 -0.24
CA ALA A 379 6.67 -28.71 -0.94
C ALA A 379 6.76 -28.50 -2.46
N ALA A 380 7.09 -29.57 -3.20
CA ALA A 380 7.22 -29.51 -4.66
C ALA A 380 5.91 -29.04 -5.31
N GLY A 381 6.00 -28.16 -6.30
CA GLY A 381 4.83 -27.60 -7.01
C GLY A 381 4.00 -26.59 -6.21
N ILE A 382 4.40 -26.27 -4.97
CA ILE A 382 3.78 -25.23 -4.15
C ILE A 382 4.71 -24.02 -4.04
N HIS A 383 4.17 -22.86 -4.38
CA HIS A 383 4.85 -21.57 -4.32
C HIS A 383 4.14 -20.64 -3.33
N ALA A 384 4.87 -19.65 -2.82
CA ALA A 384 4.30 -18.62 -1.94
C ALA A 384 4.83 -17.22 -2.31
N ILE A 385 3.95 -16.22 -2.31
CA ILE A 385 4.27 -14.84 -2.74
C ILE A 385 3.61 -13.79 -1.84
N GLY A 386 4.16 -12.57 -1.80
CA GLY A 386 3.66 -11.45 -1.02
C GLY A 386 3.80 -11.64 0.49
N ASP A 387 3.04 -10.89 1.29
CA ASP A 387 3.26 -10.78 2.75
C ASP A 387 3.35 -12.10 3.54
N VAL A 388 2.86 -13.22 3.00
CA VAL A 388 2.93 -14.53 3.66
C VAL A 388 4.35 -15.10 3.73
N ILE A 389 5.29 -14.63 2.89
CA ILE A 389 6.71 -15.08 2.88
C ILE A 389 7.65 -14.17 3.69
N GLY A 390 7.11 -13.15 4.36
CA GLY A 390 7.87 -12.26 5.23
C GLY A 390 8.19 -10.89 4.61
N PRO A 391 8.89 -10.01 5.38
CA PRO A 391 9.23 -8.66 4.95
C PRO A 391 10.12 -8.61 3.69
N PRO A 392 10.07 -7.52 2.90
CA PRO A 392 9.23 -6.33 3.12
C PRO A 392 7.75 -6.55 2.72
N LEU A 393 6.83 -6.11 3.58
CA LEU A 393 5.38 -6.33 3.43
C LEU A 393 4.72 -5.22 2.61
N PHE A 394 5.13 -5.07 1.35
CA PHE A 394 4.63 -4.02 0.46
C PHE A 394 3.85 -4.57 -0.73
N THR A 395 2.81 -3.85 -1.11
CA THR A 395 1.92 -4.25 -2.21
C THR A 395 2.62 -4.28 -3.56
N HIS A 396 3.55 -3.36 -3.83
CA HIS A 396 4.30 -3.36 -5.08
C HIS A 396 5.29 -4.54 -5.11
N SER A 397 5.90 -4.91 -3.97
CA SER A 397 6.74 -6.11 -3.86
C SER A 397 5.93 -7.38 -4.14
N ALA A 398 4.75 -7.52 -3.53
CA ALA A 398 3.87 -8.67 -3.78
C ALA A 398 3.42 -8.75 -5.26
N ARG A 399 3.12 -7.61 -5.90
CA ARG A 399 2.79 -7.55 -7.33
C ARG A 399 3.97 -7.95 -8.21
N ASP A 400 5.16 -7.53 -7.84
CA ASP A 400 6.40 -7.92 -8.50
C ASP A 400 6.65 -9.43 -8.34
N ASP A 401 6.46 -9.99 -7.14
CA ASP A 401 6.55 -11.44 -6.90
C ASP A 401 5.64 -12.22 -7.86
N ALA A 402 4.38 -11.79 -8.00
CA ALA A 402 3.44 -12.40 -8.95
C ALA A 402 3.92 -12.28 -10.41
N ALA A 403 4.53 -11.16 -10.80
CA ALA A 403 5.04 -10.97 -12.14
C ALA A 403 6.28 -11.84 -12.41
N LEU A 404 7.22 -11.90 -11.46
CA LEU A 404 8.41 -12.72 -11.52
C LEU A 404 8.06 -14.21 -11.55
N LEU A 405 7.21 -14.67 -10.63
CA LEU A 405 6.74 -16.06 -10.60
C LEU A 405 6.03 -16.46 -11.90
N ALA A 406 5.17 -15.58 -12.45
CA ALA A 406 4.51 -15.86 -13.72
C ALA A 406 5.49 -15.95 -14.90
N ARG A 407 6.53 -15.11 -14.95
CA ARG A 407 7.59 -15.22 -15.98
C ARG A 407 8.39 -16.51 -15.81
N HIS A 408 8.76 -16.84 -14.58
CA HIS A 408 9.45 -18.08 -14.26
C HIS A 408 8.65 -19.30 -14.71
N LEU A 409 7.39 -19.43 -14.26
CA LEU A 409 6.57 -20.62 -14.50
C LEU A 409 6.03 -20.75 -15.93
N PHE A 410 5.70 -19.63 -16.60
CA PHE A 410 5.00 -19.67 -17.89
C PHE A 410 5.86 -19.28 -19.09
N LYS A 411 7.08 -18.75 -18.86
CA LYS A 411 8.04 -18.42 -19.91
C LYS A 411 9.39 -19.09 -19.74
N GLY A 412 9.63 -19.80 -18.62
CA GLY A 412 10.90 -20.47 -18.35
C GLY A 412 12.06 -19.50 -18.12
N GLU A 413 11.75 -18.26 -17.73
CA GLU A 413 12.78 -17.25 -17.48
C GLU A 413 13.47 -17.53 -16.13
N ASP A 414 14.81 -17.46 -16.13
CA ASP A 414 15.63 -17.63 -14.93
C ASP A 414 15.71 -16.29 -14.18
N ILE A 415 14.76 -16.06 -13.26
CA ILE A 415 14.66 -14.79 -12.53
C ILE A 415 14.43 -15.05 -11.06
N THR A 416 15.11 -14.25 -10.24
CA THR A 416 15.00 -14.29 -8.78
C THR A 416 14.84 -12.87 -8.24
N THR A 417 14.55 -12.76 -6.95
CA THR A 417 14.47 -11.46 -6.25
C THR A 417 15.84 -10.86 -5.89
N SER A 418 16.95 -11.53 -6.20
CA SER A 418 18.32 -11.14 -5.77
C SER A 418 18.75 -9.73 -6.19
N THR A 419 18.33 -9.26 -7.37
CA THR A 419 18.72 -7.95 -7.91
C THR A 419 17.62 -6.89 -7.74
N ARG A 420 16.57 -7.21 -6.98
CA ARG A 420 15.42 -6.32 -6.82
C ARG A 420 15.75 -5.16 -5.89
N LEU A 421 15.49 -3.94 -6.38
CA LEU A 421 15.40 -2.75 -5.54
C LEU A 421 13.95 -2.58 -5.10
N VAL A 422 13.70 -2.54 -3.80
CA VAL A 422 12.37 -2.34 -3.24
C VAL A 422 12.28 -0.91 -2.72
N PRO A 423 11.69 0.05 -3.47
CA PRO A 423 11.41 1.37 -2.94
C PRO A 423 10.16 1.35 -2.07
N HIS A 424 10.14 2.12 -1.00
CA HIS A 424 8.95 2.27 -0.17
C HIS A 424 8.75 3.71 0.29
N ALA A 425 7.53 3.99 0.77
CA ALA A 425 7.18 5.29 1.31
C ALA A 425 6.26 5.16 2.52
N VAL A 426 6.49 6.04 3.50
CA VAL A 426 5.63 6.32 4.64
C VAL A 426 4.91 7.62 4.34
N PHE A 427 3.58 7.58 4.32
CA PHE A 427 2.75 8.70 3.88
C PHE A 427 2.32 9.59 5.04
N THR A 428 3.27 9.88 5.93
CA THR A 428 3.21 11.07 6.79
C THR A 428 3.35 12.33 5.93
N ASP A 429 3.23 13.49 6.54
CA ASP A 429 3.43 14.79 5.91
C ASP A 429 4.42 15.59 6.78
N PRO A 430 5.72 15.68 6.40
CA PRO A 430 6.29 15.24 5.12
C PRO A 430 6.32 13.73 4.93
N GLU A 431 6.30 13.29 3.68
CA GLU A 431 6.44 11.88 3.31
C GLU A 431 7.90 11.45 3.52
N VAL A 432 8.12 10.18 3.88
CA VAL A 432 9.45 9.55 3.90
C VAL A 432 9.48 8.51 2.80
N ALA A 433 10.45 8.56 1.89
CA ALA A 433 10.61 7.59 0.81
C ALA A 433 12.06 7.12 0.71
N THR A 434 12.26 5.82 0.62
CA THR A 434 13.58 5.20 0.71
C THR A 434 13.73 4.07 -0.31
N PHE A 435 14.93 3.85 -0.83
CA PHE A 435 15.30 2.59 -1.47
C PHE A 435 16.79 2.30 -1.31
N GLY A 436 17.17 1.03 -1.46
CA GLY A 436 18.57 0.62 -1.54
C GLY A 436 19.30 0.70 -0.20
N MET A 437 20.59 1.02 -0.24
CA MET A 437 21.49 0.99 0.91
C MET A 437 21.56 2.37 1.61
N THR A 438 21.62 2.34 2.93
CA THR A 438 22.09 3.47 3.73
C THR A 438 23.58 3.74 3.47
N ALA A 439 24.08 4.91 3.89
CA ALA A 439 25.50 5.25 3.78
C ALA A 439 26.40 4.23 4.51
N GLY A 440 26.02 3.82 5.72
CA GLY A 440 26.79 2.84 6.51
C GLY A 440 26.80 1.44 5.89
N GLU A 441 25.69 1.00 5.30
CA GLU A 441 25.63 -0.27 4.56
C GLU A 441 26.49 -0.21 3.29
N ALA A 442 26.45 0.91 2.56
CA ALA A 442 27.28 1.11 1.38
C ALA A 442 28.77 1.15 1.73
N GLU A 443 29.16 1.84 2.80
CA GLU A 443 30.54 1.86 3.30
C GLU A 443 31.00 0.46 3.72
N THR A 444 30.18 -0.28 4.46
CA THR A 444 30.49 -1.67 4.86
C THR A 444 30.70 -2.58 3.64
N ARG A 445 29.91 -2.39 2.57
CA ARG A 445 29.95 -3.24 1.38
C ARG A 445 31.05 -2.86 0.39
N TYR A 446 31.31 -1.57 0.21
CA TYR A 446 32.19 -1.05 -0.85
C TYR A 446 33.49 -0.42 -0.32
N GLY A 447 33.67 -0.36 1.00
CA GLY A 447 34.83 0.25 1.68
C GLY A 447 34.73 1.77 1.83
N GLU A 448 33.94 2.43 0.99
CA GLU A 448 33.67 3.86 1.03
C GLU A 448 32.26 4.11 0.45
N SER A 449 31.57 5.12 0.98
CA SER A 449 30.35 5.66 0.37
C SER A 449 30.48 7.17 0.21
N VAL A 450 29.90 7.71 -0.86
CA VAL A 450 29.81 9.15 -1.08
C VAL A 450 28.34 9.55 -1.01
N VAL A 451 28.05 10.58 -0.21
CA VAL A 451 26.69 11.04 0.07
C VAL A 451 26.50 12.45 -0.44
N GLY A 452 25.36 12.71 -1.07
CA GLY A 452 24.92 14.05 -1.45
C GLY A 452 23.61 14.37 -0.75
N VAL A 453 23.51 15.56 -0.16
CA VAL A 453 22.33 15.99 0.60
C VAL A 453 21.88 17.37 0.16
N GLU A 454 20.58 17.56 -0.04
CA GLU A 454 19.95 18.87 -0.18
C GLU A 454 18.77 18.99 0.78
N ASN A 455 18.62 20.15 1.43
CA ASN A 455 17.48 20.43 2.29
C ASN A 455 16.34 21.07 1.49
N PHE A 456 15.08 20.70 1.74
CA PHE A 456 13.94 21.37 1.09
C PHE A 456 13.85 22.87 1.44
N ARG A 457 14.48 23.31 2.53
CA ARG A 457 14.71 24.73 2.85
C ARG A 457 15.53 25.49 1.80
N GLY A 458 16.33 24.83 0.98
CA GLY A 458 17.06 25.43 -0.14
C GLY A 458 16.19 25.60 -1.39
N VAL A 459 15.14 24.80 -1.55
CA VAL A 459 14.40 24.60 -2.80
C VAL A 459 13.31 25.65 -2.99
N ALA A 460 13.34 26.35 -4.13
CA ALA A 460 12.41 27.46 -4.42
C ALA A 460 10.93 27.00 -4.42
N ARG A 461 10.62 25.84 -5.03
CA ARG A 461 9.25 25.31 -5.05
C ARG A 461 8.74 24.96 -3.67
N ALA A 462 9.57 24.35 -2.81
CA ALA A 462 9.22 23.99 -1.44
C ALA A 462 8.87 25.24 -0.60
N LYS A 463 9.66 26.31 -0.74
CA LYS A 463 9.35 27.62 -0.15
C LYS A 463 8.03 28.18 -0.65
N ALA A 464 7.80 28.13 -1.96
CA ALA A 464 6.60 28.69 -2.58
C ALA A 464 5.30 28.02 -2.11
N ILE A 465 5.35 26.74 -1.73
CA ILE A 465 4.18 26.01 -1.20
C ILE A 465 4.15 25.92 0.32
N GLY A 466 5.12 26.50 1.02
CA GLY A 466 5.20 26.47 2.50
C GLY A 466 5.56 25.11 3.10
N GLU A 467 6.18 24.21 2.33
CA GLU A 467 6.50 22.83 2.75
C GLU A 467 8.01 22.59 2.64
N THR A 468 8.76 23.00 3.68
CA THR A 468 10.24 23.02 3.65
C THR A 468 10.92 22.01 4.58
N ASP A 469 10.16 21.20 5.31
CA ASP A 469 10.72 20.22 6.23
C ASP A 469 11.32 19.03 5.47
N GLY A 470 12.52 18.62 5.90
CA GLY A 470 13.21 17.44 5.41
C GLY A 470 14.27 17.72 4.33
N PHE A 471 14.69 16.66 3.66
CA PHE A 471 15.87 16.62 2.79
C PHE A 471 15.75 15.55 1.69
N VAL A 472 16.64 15.62 0.71
CA VAL A 472 16.99 14.52 -0.20
C VAL A 472 18.40 14.09 0.13
N LYS A 473 18.62 12.78 0.34
CA LYS A 473 19.91 12.14 0.57
C LYS A 473 20.13 11.07 -0.48
N ILE A 474 21.23 11.15 -1.23
CA ILE A 474 21.62 10.18 -2.26
C ILE A 474 22.90 9.49 -1.81
N VAL A 475 22.92 8.16 -1.85
CA VAL A 475 24.06 7.32 -1.47
C VAL A 475 24.64 6.69 -2.73
N THR A 476 25.95 6.85 -2.92
CA THR A 476 26.68 6.27 -4.05
C THR A 476 27.88 5.45 -3.61
N ARG A 477 28.27 4.47 -4.44
CA ARG A 477 29.57 3.79 -4.37
C ARG A 477 30.73 4.78 -4.68
N PRO A 478 32.00 4.38 -4.49
CA PRO A 478 33.14 5.21 -4.88
C PRO A 478 33.19 5.56 -6.37
N ASP A 479 32.68 4.67 -7.24
CA ASP A 479 32.52 4.92 -8.68
C ASP A 479 31.31 5.79 -9.05
N ARG A 480 30.63 6.33 -8.02
CA ARG A 480 29.49 7.26 -8.09
C ARG A 480 28.19 6.68 -8.64
N VAL A 481 28.10 5.35 -8.76
CA VAL A 481 26.83 4.68 -9.06
C VAL A 481 25.90 4.76 -7.85
N ILE A 482 24.65 5.12 -8.11
CA ILE A 482 23.60 5.27 -7.09
C ILE A 482 23.24 3.88 -6.53
N VAL A 483 23.30 3.73 -5.21
CA VAL A 483 22.97 2.48 -4.51
C VAL A 483 21.88 2.61 -3.46
N GLY A 484 21.51 3.84 -3.12
CA GLY A 484 20.36 4.11 -2.27
C GLY A 484 20.03 5.58 -2.21
N ALA A 485 18.84 5.89 -1.68
CA ALA A 485 18.44 7.25 -1.40
C ALA A 485 17.34 7.28 -0.35
N THR A 486 17.26 8.41 0.34
CA THR A 486 16.20 8.74 1.28
C THR A 486 15.71 10.15 1.02
N ILE A 487 14.41 10.32 0.84
CA ILE A 487 13.76 11.60 0.66
C ILE A 487 12.75 11.77 1.78
N VAL A 488 12.88 12.87 2.52
CA VAL A 488 11.89 13.30 3.50
C VAL A 488 11.38 14.65 3.06
N GLY A 489 10.12 14.76 2.64
CA GLY A 489 9.61 16.03 2.15
C GLY A 489 8.27 15.93 1.43
N PRO A 490 7.81 17.03 0.83
CA PRO A 490 6.63 17.00 -0.02
C PRO A 490 6.88 16.09 -1.23
N ASP A 491 5.91 15.23 -1.53
CA ASP A 491 5.91 14.37 -2.73
C ASP A 491 7.07 13.35 -2.79
N ALA A 492 7.68 13.02 -1.66
CA ALA A 492 8.83 12.12 -1.57
C ALA A 492 8.57 10.77 -2.24
N GLY A 493 7.36 10.21 -2.07
CA GLY A 493 6.96 8.95 -2.68
C GLY A 493 6.95 8.96 -4.21
N ASN A 494 6.80 10.13 -4.84
CA ASN A 494 6.90 10.28 -6.29
C ASN A 494 8.34 10.63 -6.72
N LEU A 495 9.01 11.54 -6.00
CA LEU A 495 10.37 11.98 -6.33
C LEU A 495 11.39 10.84 -6.30
N ILE A 496 11.22 9.87 -5.38
CA ILE A 496 12.16 8.74 -5.23
C ILE A 496 12.30 7.91 -6.51
N HIS A 497 11.27 7.86 -7.35
CA HIS A 497 11.25 7.00 -8.53
C HIS A 497 12.22 7.42 -9.63
N GLU A 498 12.63 8.70 -9.67
CA GLU A 498 13.73 9.13 -10.54
C GLU A 498 15.02 8.38 -10.21
N LEU A 499 15.34 8.30 -8.93
CA LEU A 499 16.56 7.65 -8.42
C LEU A 499 16.46 6.13 -8.48
N VAL A 500 15.27 5.56 -8.30
CA VAL A 500 15.04 4.11 -8.48
C VAL A 500 15.32 3.68 -9.92
N VAL A 501 14.83 4.43 -10.91
CA VAL A 501 15.09 4.14 -12.33
C VAL A 501 16.59 4.29 -12.63
N ALA A 502 17.23 5.35 -12.11
CA ALA A 502 18.66 5.55 -12.28
C ALA A 502 19.49 4.41 -11.67
N ALA A 503 19.11 3.91 -10.50
CA ALA A 503 19.78 2.79 -9.83
C ALA A 503 19.59 1.46 -10.57
N TYR A 504 18.38 1.16 -11.06
CA TYR A 504 18.14 -0.03 -11.90
C TYR A 504 18.95 -0.02 -13.21
N ALA A 505 19.25 1.17 -13.73
CA ALA A 505 20.09 1.37 -14.92
C ALA A 505 21.59 1.51 -14.57
N GLU A 506 21.97 1.32 -13.30
CA GLU A 506 23.34 1.46 -12.79
C GLU A 506 23.99 2.80 -13.18
N LEU A 507 23.19 3.87 -13.23
CA LEU A 507 23.69 5.18 -13.61
C LEU A 507 24.53 5.81 -12.50
N THR A 508 25.55 6.56 -12.91
CA THR A 508 26.24 7.45 -12.00
C THR A 508 25.37 8.65 -11.64
N VAL A 509 25.53 9.17 -10.43
CA VAL A 509 24.81 10.37 -9.96
C VAL A 509 25.06 11.60 -10.84
N ASP A 510 26.17 11.64 -11.57
CA ASP A 510 26.45 12.68 -12.57
C ASP A 510 25.39 12.76 -13.67
N ARG A 511 24.74 11.65 -14.03
CA ARG A 511 23.65 11.64 -15.02
C ARG A 511 22.43 12.38 -14.53
N VAL A 512 22.07 12.18 -13.25
CA VAL A 512 20.98 12.90 -12.58
C VAL A 512 21.34 14.38 -12.41
N ARG A 513 22.56 14.68 -11.93
CA ARG A 513 23.04 16.06 -11.77
C ARG A 513 23.02 16.84 -13.08
N ASN A 514 23.46 16.24 -14.18
CA ASN A 514 23.58 16.92 -15.46
C ASN A 514 22.26 16.95 -16.27
N ALA A 515 21.20 16.27 -15.79
CA ALA A 515 19.89 16.32 -16.41
C ALA A 515 19.22 17.67 -16.14
N ILE A 516 18.50 18.20 -17.14
CA ILE A 516 17.75 19.44 -17.01
C ILE A 516 16.49 19.17 -16.18
N HIS A 517 16.40 19.79 -15.00
CA HIS A 517 15.22 19.78 -14.15
C HIS A 517 14.38 21.04 -14.39
N ILE A 518 13.06 20.90 -14.39
CA ILE A 518 12.14 22.02 -14.59
C ILE A 518 12.23 22.97 -13.37
N HIS A 519 12.21 24.28 -13.63
CA HIS A 519 12.22 25.30 -12.59
C HIS A 519 10.92 26.13 -12.56
N PRO A 520 10.31 26.40 -11.38
CA PRO A 520 10.62 25.78 -10.08
C PRO A 520 9.88 24.45 -9.89
N THR A 521 10.58 23.39 -9.45
CA THR A 521 9.95 22.10 -9.06
C THR A 521 10.59 21.51 -7.80
N LEU A 522 9.91 20.53 -7.19
CA LEU A 522 10.48 19.78 -6.06
C LEU A 522 11.62 18.85 -6.50
N ALA A 523 11.63 18.41 -7.76
CA ALA A 523 12.70 17.58 -8.33
C ALA A 523 14.05 18.30 -8.36
N GLU A 524 14.08 19.64 -8.31
CA GLU A 524 15.33 20.39 -8.14
C GLU A 524 16.07 20.02 -6.84
N ALA A 525 15.37 19.52 -5.82
CA ALA A 525 15.99 18.97 -4.61
C ALA A 525 16.85 17.73 -4.92
N VAL A 526 16.37 16.85 -5.80
CA VAL A 526 17.09 15.66 -6.26
C VAL A 526 18.32 16.09 -7.06
N ASN A 527 18.17 17.07 -7.96
CA ASN A 527 19.28 17.60 -8.73
C ASN A 527 20.37 18.24 -7.86
N ALA A 528 19.98 19.06 -6.89
CA ALA A 528 20.90 19.71 -5.97
C ALA A 528 21.61 18.69 -5.06
N ALA A 529 20.89 17.69 -4.53
CA ALA A 529 21.50 16.61 -3.76
C ALA A 529 22.52 15.81 -4.60
N ALA A 530 22.19 15.55 -5.88
CA ALA A 530 23.11 14.94 -6.83
C ALA A 530 24.37 15.81 -7.08
N GLY A 531 24.21 17.14 -7.06
CA GLY A 531 25.30 18.12 -7.12
C GLY A 531 26.19 18.12 -5.87
N GLY A 532 25.60 17.84 -4.70
CA GLY A 532 26.29 17.73 -3.40
C GLY A 532 27.18 16.49 -3.26
N VAL A 533 27.08 15.50 -4.16
CA VAL A 533 28.01 14.36 -4.21
C VAL A 533 29.35 14.84 -4.77
N HIS A 534 30.22 15.38 -3.91
CA HIS A 534 31.55 15.83 -4.28
C HIS A 534 32.53 14.67 -4.52
N ARG A 535 33.49 14.85 -5.42
CA ARG A 535 34.63 13.92 -5.52
C ARG A 535 35.49 14.07 -4.26
N PRO A 536 36.03 12.99 -3.68
CA PRO A 536 37.24 13.10 -2.88
C PRO A 536 38.27 13.80 -3.78
N THR A 537 38.68 15.00 -3.41
CA THR A 537 39.82 15.66 -4.05
C THR A 537 41.01 14.77 -3.71
N THR A 538 41.50 13.99 -4.68
CA THR A 538 42.78 13.31 -4.54
C THR A 538 43.83 14.39 -4.24
N ALA A 539 44.38 14.36 -3.03
CA ALA A 539 45.45 15.23 -2.58
C ALA A 539 46.73 15.01 -3.41
#